data_AF-A0A6A5YXZ7-F1
#
_entry.id   AF-A0A6A5YXZ7-F1
#
_cell.length_a   1.000
_cell.length_b   1.000
_cell.length_c   1.000
_cell.angle_alpha   90.00
_cell.angle_beta   90.00
_cell.angle_gamma   90.00
#
_symmetry.space_group_name_H-M   'P 1'
#
loop_
_entity.id
_entity.type
_entity.pdbx_description
1 polymer ?
#
loop_
_entity_poly.entity_id
_entity_poly.type
_entity_poly.pdbx_seq_one_letter_code
_entity_poly.pdbx_strand_id
1 'polypeptide(L)'
;MSGRHTQCSHCGDYASQLCVGCHIHAYCDKSCQKVNWKLHKPVCSWEKRLQEMVAQARDMQTPKGVKQILRKETDDLWSSAPDWACMVKANRCYMLGELFYSTVQLGPIFEETKRDLSDFMFLHDYGIITTDSQPHEDVEFKDNNTWYASRGRPYVHFLIPTKHPKMPEGKVLQFVKCLLGFCDSMLVIAMGYEYPNSPLRRSGEAFPKFTSNVYKVMKRTDLYMVTEGKRTSTREGLKDVNWAGHTHLGVQPTGLESMLKDVENYGREPFPASVAADPIAISVAAQSWDTKWSELFVTLKVALEHAGLQPIFKMRN
;
A
#
# COMPACT_ATOMS: atom_id res chain seq x y z
N MET A 1 -12.65 2.08 27.77
CA MET A 1 -12.42 3.50 27.41
C MET A 1 -10.92 3.73 27.30
N SER A 2 -10.31 3.37 26.17
CA SER A 2 -8.86 3.37 25.94
C SER A 2 -8.34 4.77 25.56
N GLY A 3 -7.19 5.15 26.12
CA GLY A 3 -6.76 6.54 26.40
C GLY A 3 -6.98 7.58 25.29
N ARG A 4 -7.51 8.75 25.61
CA ARG A 4 -7.63 9.83 24.61
C ARG A 4 -6.24 10.28 24.17
N HIS A 5 -6.11 10.89 22.99
CA HIS A 5 -4.94 11.70 22.67
C HIS A 5 -4.74 12.68 23.83
N THR A 6 -3.69 12.47 24.62
CA THR A 6 -3.42 13.29 25.81
C THR A 6 -2.70 14.58 25.44
N GLN A 7 -2.30 14.77 24.18
CA GLN A 7 -1.54 15.93 23.73
C GLN A 7 -2.35 16.79 22.76
N CYS A 8 -2.21 18.09 22.94
CA CYS A 8 -2.82 19.12 22.12
C CYS A 8 -2.21 19.08 20.72
N SER A 9 -3.07 19.02 19.69
CA SER A 9 -2.64 18.98 18.29
C SER A 9 -1.95 20.27 17.82
N HIS A 10 -2.01 21.35 18.62
CA HIS A 10 -1.37 22.62 18.33
C HIS A 10 -0.06 22.82 19.10
N CYS A 11 -0.12 22.82 20.45
CA CYS A 11 1.02 23.15 21.30
C CYS A 11 1.76 21.94 21.89
N GLY A 12 1.19 20.73 21.80
CA GLY A 12 1.78 19.52 22.39
C GLY A 12 1.51 19.30 23.89
N ASP A 13 1.00 20.31 24.60
CA ASP A 13 0.63 20.21 26.03
C ASP A 13 -0.54 19.25 26.28
N TYR A 14 -0.84 18.99 27.55
CA TYR A 14 -1.98 18.14 27.91
C TYR A 14 -3.31 18.66 27.33
N ALA A 15 -4.02 17.81 26.59
CA ALA A 15 -5.32 18.13 26.01
C ALA A 15 -6.47 17.75 26.94
N SER A 16 -7.41 18.67 27.13
CA SER A 16 -8.60 18.47 27.97
C SER A 16 -9.87 18.18 27.17
N GLN A 17 -9.88 18.52 25.88
CA GLN A 17 -11.05 18.44 25.02
C GLN A 17 -10.73 17.89 23.63
N LEU A 18 -11.70 17.23 23.02
CA LEU A 18 -11.65 16.76 21.64
C LEU A 18 -12.36 17.75 20.72
N CYS A 19 -11.94 17.79 19.45
CA CYS A 19 -12.69 18.49 18.41
C CYS A 19 -14.12 17.93 18.34
N VAL A 20 -15.13 18.79 18.47
CA VAL A 20 -16.56 18.41 18.36
C VAL A 20 -16.91 17.96 16.93
N GLY A 21 -16.05 18.25 15.96
CA GLY A 21 -16.19 17.78 14.60
C GLY A 21 -15.88 16.28 14.48
N CYS A 22 -14.60 15.93 14.37
CA CYS A 22 -14.18 14.55 14.10
C CYS A 22 -14.01 13.69 15.36
N HIS A 23 -14.03 14.29 16.56
CA HIS A 23 -13.75 13.63 17.83
C HIS A 23 -12.38 12.91 17.91
N ILE A 24 -11.44 13.23 17.02
CA ILE A 24 -10.12 12.60 16.94
C ILE A 24 -9.02 13.54 17.46
N HIS A 25 -8.93 14.74 16.90
CA HIS A 25 -7.94 15.71 17.34
C HIS A 25 -8.28 16.26 18.73
N ALA A 26 -7.27 16.29 19.61
CA ALA A 26 -7.38 16.83 20.96
C ALA A 26 -6.71 18.20 21.07
N TYR A 27 -7.24 19.05 21.95
CA TYR A 27 -6.77 20.41 22.19
C TYR A 27 -6.75 20.75 23.68
N CYS A 28 -5.83 21.65 24.05
CA CYS A 28 -5.75 22.22 25.39
C CYS A 28 -7.08 22.93 25.76
N ASP A 29 -7.55 23.79 24.84
CA ASP A 29 -8.76 24.61 24.91
C ASP A 29 -9.20 25.06 23.50
N LYS A 30 -10.25 25.89 23.42
CA LYS A 30 -10.80 26.40 22.15
C LYS A 30 -9.86 27.38 21.44
N SER A 31 -8.93 28.03 22.16
CA SER A 31 -7.93 28.92 21.58
C SER A 31 -6.93 28.12 20.75
N CYS A 32 -6.34 27.06 21.33
CA CYS A 32 -5.49 26.10 20.63
C CYS A 32 -6.17 25.57 19.34
N GLN A 33 -7.46 25.21 19.44
CA GLN A 33 -8.23 24.73 18.28
C GLN A 33 -8.41 25.81 17.20
N LYS A 34 -8.73 27.06 17.58
CA LYS A 34 -8.93 28.17 16.64
C LYS A 34 -7.64 28.48 15.86
N VAL A 35 -6.49 28.50 16.54
CA VAL A 35 -5.19 28.75 15.89
C VAL A 35 -4.87 27.63 14.89
N ASN A 36 -5.08 26.37 15.29
CA ASN A 36 -4.83 25.22 14.40
C ASN A 36 -5.93 25.01 13.34
N TRP A 37 -7.04 25.75 13.40
CA TRP A 37 -8.23 25.45 12.59
C TRP A 37 -7.96 25.48 11.10
N LYS A 38 -7.10 26.38 10.61
CA LYS A 38 -6.76 26.47 9.19
C LYS A 38 -6.13 25.18 8.65
N LEU A 39 -5.29 24.53 9.44
CA LEU A 39 -4.65 23.25 9.09
C LEU A 39 -5.59 22.06 9.39
N HIS A 40 -6.30 22.11 10.52
CA HIS A 40 -7.15 21.01 10.96
C HIS A 40 -8.46 20.89 10.19
N LYS A 41 -9.09 21.98 9.74
CA LYS A 41 -10.39 21.96 9.06
C LYS A 41 -10.48 20.95 7.90
N PRO A 42 -9.53 20.91 6.94
CA PRO A 42 -9.60 19.92 5.86
C PRO A 42 -9.48 18.48 6.39
N VAL A 43 -8.58 18.23 7.34
CA VAL A 43 -8.45 16.91 8.02
C VAL A 43 -9.74 16.54 8.74
N CYS A 44 -10.34 17.47 9.50
CA CYS A 44 -11.57 17.23 10.24
C CYS A 44 -12.74 16.84 9.32
N SER A 45 -12.89 17.52 8.19
CA SER A 45 -13.94 17.23 7.22
C SER A 45 -13.72 15.86 6.59
N TRP A 46 -12.48 15.57 6.21
CA TRP A 46 -12.11 14.29 5.62
C TRP A 46 -12.32 13.13 6.60
N GLU A 47 -11.93 13.29 7.87
CA GLU A 47 -12.09 12.26 8.89
C GLU A 47 -13.54 11.94 9.21
N LYS A 48 -14.42 12.95 9.25
CA LYS A 48 -15.87 12.73 9.40
C LYS A 48 -16.40 11.85 8.27
N ARG A 49 -16.04 12.18 7.03
CA ARG A 49 -16.45 11.41 5.86
C ARG A 49 -15.96 9.96 5.93
N LEU A 50 -14.70 9.75 6.32
CA LEU A 50 -14.17 8.40 6.53
C LEU A 50 -14.98 7.64 7.59
N GLN A 51 -15.28 8.27 8.74
CA GLN A 51 -16.06 7.64 9.82
C GLN A 51 -17.48 7.27 9.36
N GLU A 52 -18.13 8.15 8.62
CA GLU A 52 -19.46 7.90 8.03
C GLU A 52 -19.41 6.70 7.08
N MET A 53 -18.42 6.64 6.18
CA MET A 53 -18.25 5.51 5.25
C MET A 53 -17.97 4.20 5.99
N VAL A 54 -17.13 4.22 7.02
CA VAL A 54 -16.85 3.04 7.85
C VAL A 54 -18.10 2.56 8.58
N ALA A 55 -18.89 3.48 9.15
CA ALA A 55 -20.16 3.13 9.78
C ALA A 55 -21.12 2.50 8.77
N GLN A 56 -21.25 3.11 7.58
CA GLN A 56 -22.10 2.62 6.50
C GLN A 56 -21.68 1.21 6.02
N ALA A 57 -20.37 0.95 5.94
CA ALA A 57 -19.84 -0.34 5.50
C ALA A 57 -20.13 -1.48 6.49
N ARG A 58 -20.11 -1.18 7.79
CA ARG A 58 -20.46 -2.15 8.84
C ARG A 58 -21.92 -2.58 8.79
N ASP A 59 -22.81 -1.69 8.36
CA ASP A 59 -24.25 -1.93 8.32
C ASP A 59 -24.71 -2.64 7.02
N MET A 60 -23.88 -2.65 5.97
CA MET A 60 -24.23 -3.20 4.65
C MET A 60 -23.73 -4.63 4.42
N GLN A 61 -24.64 -5.55 4.07
CA GLN A 61 -24.29 -6.67 3.18
C GLN A 61 -24.28 -6.13 1.75
N THR A 62 -23.12 -6.00 1.11
CA THR A 62 -22.95 -5.24 -0.15
C THR A 62 -23.98 -5.62 -1.23
N PRO A 63 -25.04 -4.80 -1.47
CA PRO A 63 -26.11 -5.20 -2.39
C PRO A 63 -25.64 -5.15 -3.84
N LYS A 64 -26.18 -6.03 -4.68
CA LYS A 64 -25.97 -5.99 -6.14
C LYS A 64 -26.53 -4.66 -6.67
N GLY A 65 -25.65 -3.71 -7.04
CA GLY A 65 -26.02 -2.42 -7.64
C GLY A 65 -25.39 -1.19 -6.98
N VAL A 66 -24.97 -1.27 -5.70
CA VAL A 66 -24.38 -0.13 -4.98
C VAL A 66 -22.88 0.03 -5.24
N LYS A 67 -22.27 -0.96 -5.93
CA LYS A 67 -20.81 -1.02 -6.16
C LYS A 67 -20.25 0.25 -6.81
N GLN A 68 -20.94 0.81 -7.79
CA GLN A 68 -20.46 2.01 -8.51
C GLN A 68 -20.50 3.27 -7.63
N ILE A 69 -21.54 3.41 -6.80
CA ILE A 69 -21.69 4.55 -5.87
C ILE A 69 -20.58 4.48 -4.81
N LEU A 70 -20.42 3.32 -4.16
CA LEU A 70 -19.38 3.11 -3.14
C LEU A 70 -17.97 3.27 -3.71
N ARG A 71 -17.72 2.81 -4.93
CA ARG A 71 -16.46 3.05 -5.63
C ARG A 71 -16.22 4.55 -5.84
N LYS A 72 -17.23 5.28 -6.33
CA LYS A 72 -17.12 6.73 -6.50
C LYS A 72 -16.84 7.44 -5.18
N GLU A 73 -17.57 7.10 -4.12
CA GLU A 73 -17.39 7.69 -2.80
C GLU A 73 -16.00 7.40 -2.23
N THR A 74 -15.50 6.18 -2.41
CA THR A 74 -14.13 5.78 -2.04
C THR A 74 -13.13 6.65 -2.78
N ASP A 75 -13.20 6.70 -4.10
CA ASP A 75 -12.23 7.47 -4.86
C ASP A 75 -12.30 8.98 -4.56
N ASP A 76 -13.49 9.52 -4.29
CA ASP A 76 -13.67 10.90 -3.86
C ASP A 76 -13.08 11.13 -2.44
N LEU A 77 -13.18 10.16 -1.52
CA LEU A 77 -12.53 10.19 -0.21
C LEU A 77 -11.00 10.23 -0.37
N TRP A 78 -10.43 9.32 -1.15
CA TRP A 78 -8.98 9.25 -1.37
C TRP A 78 -8.46 10.49 -2.10
N SER A 79 -9.19 10.99 -3.09
CA SER A 79 -8.84 12.20 -3.85
C SER A 79 -8.88 13.48 -3.02
N SER A 80 -9.71 13.50 -1.97
CA SER A 80 -9.84 14.65 -1.07
C SER A 80 -8.96 14.53 0.19
N ALA A 81 -8.10 13.50 0.28
CA ALA A 81 -7.17 13.36 1.39
C ALA A 81 -6.25 14.60 1.47
N PRO A 82 -6.20 15.31 2.60
CA PRO A 82 -5.41 16.55 2.71
C PRO A 82 -3.92 16.30 2.86
N ASP A 83 -3.53 15.12 3.33
CA ASP A 83 -2.14 14.74 3.54
C ASP A 83 -1.95 13.21 3.42
N TRP A 84 -0.69 12.80 3.49
CA TRP A 84 -0.29 11.38 3.42
C TRP A 84 -0.83 10.55 4.60
N ALA A 85 -0.96 11.15 5.79
CA ALA A 85 -1.46 10.46 6.97
C ALA A 85 -2.92 10.01 6.78
N CYS A 86 -3.75 10.87 6.20
CA CYS A 86 -5.11 10.53 5.80
C CYS A 86 -5.12 9.36 4.79
N MET A 87 -4.24 9.35 3.80
CA MET A 87 -4.16 8.23 2.85
C MET A 87 -3.80 6.90 3.53
N VAL A 88 -2.79 6.90 4.41
CA VAL A 88 -2.39 5.70 5.17
C VAL A 88 -3.56 5.21 6.03
N LYS A 89 -4.28 6.13 6.68
CA LYS A 89 -5.45 5.80 7.49
C LYS A 89 -6.58 5.18 6.66
N ALA A 90 -6.89 5.72 5.49
CA ALA A 90 -7.88 5.13 4.58
C ALA A 90 -7.45 3.73 4.13
N ASN A 91 -6.16 3.53 3.81
CA ASN A 91 -5.65 2.22 3.44
C ASN A 91 -5.79 1.21 4.59
N ARG A 92 -5.53 1.63 5.84
CA ARG A 92 -5.74 0.77 7.02
C ARG A 92 -7.20 0.36 7.16
N CYS A 93 -8.13 1.31 7.06
CA CYS A 93 -9.56 0.99 7.13
C CYS A 93 -9.96 -0.02 6.04
N TYR A 94 -9.43 0.13 4.80
CA TYR A 94 -9.63 -0.87 3.76
C TYR A 94 -9.05 -2.26 4.13
N MET A 95 -7.79 -2.33 4.55
CA MET A 95 -7.15 -3.60 4.93
C MET A 95 -7.85 -4.27 6.11
N LEU A 96 -8.42 -3.50 7.04
CA LEU A 96 -9.19 -4.02 8.17
C LEU A 96 -10.63 -4.43 7.79
N GLY A 97 -11.02 -4.29 6.51
CA GLY A 97 -12.37 -4.56 6.03
C GLY A 97 -13.41 -3.53 6.47
N GLU A 98 -12.98 -2.37 6.97
CA GLU A 98 -13.85 -1.25 7.36
C GLU A 98 -14.27 -0.39 6.16
N LEU A 99 -13.56 -0.50 5.03
CA LEU A 99 -13.96 0.02 3.73
C LEU A 99 -14.05 -1.12 2.72
N PHE A 100 -15.01 -1.06 1.80
CA PHE A 100 -15.19 -2.09 0.76
C PHE A 100 -14.14 -2.05 -0.35
N TYR A 101 -13.58 -0.87 -0.62
CA TYR A 101 -12.72 -0.59 -1.76
C TYR A 101 -11.51 0.25 -1.33
N SER A 102 -10.45 0.13 -2.09
CA SER A 102 -9.37 1.13 -2.15
C SER A 102 -9.29 1.69 -3.56
N THR A 103 -8.41 2.66 -3.79
CA THR A 103 -8.18 3.23 -5.12
C THR A 103 -7.61 2.24 -6.12
N VAL A 104 -6.92 1.20 -5.64
CA VAL A 104 -6.27 0.18 -6.47
C VAL A 104 -7.02 -1.15 -6.48
N GLN A 105 -7.80 -1.44 -5.43
CA GLN A 105 -8.52 -2.71 -5.29
C GLN A 105 -10.04 -2.50 -5.34
N LEU A 106 -10.69 -3.13 -6.32
CA LEU A 106 -12.12 -3.04 -6.60
C LEU A 106 -12.95 -4.11 -5.87
N GLY A 107 -12.43 -4.64 -4.76
CA GLY A 107 -13.11 -5.65 -3.96
C GLY A 107 -12.51 -5.77 -2.55
N PRO A 108 -13.13 -6.60 -1.69
CA PRO A 108 -12.58 -6.90 -0.37
C PRO A 108 -11.23 -7.60 -0.52
N ILE A 109 -10.39 -7.47 0.51
CA ILE A 109 -9.15 -8.24 0.58
C ILE A 109 -9.43 -9.76 0.57
N PHE A 110 -8.55 -10.51 -0.07
CA PHE A 110 -8.64 -11.97 -0.10
C PHE A 110 -8.36 -12.58 1.27
N GLU A 111 -8.87 -13.80 1.51
CA GLU A 111 -8.63 -14.52 2.77
C GLU A 111 -7.13 -14.76 3.03
N GLU A 112 -6.35 -14.95 1.96
CA GLU A 112 -4.90 -15.09 2.07
C GLU A 112 -4.25 -13.84 2.69
N THR A 113 -4.69 -12.64 2.27
CA THR A 113 -4.20 -11.35 2.76
C THR A 113 -4.57 -11.13 4.22
N LYS A 114 -5.73 -11.66 4.68
CA LYS A 114 -6.18 -11.52 6.06
C LYS A 114 -5.22 -12.15 7.07
N ARG A 115 -4.57 -13.25 6.69
CA ARG A 115 -3.59 -13.95 7.55
C ARG A 115 -2.38 -13.08 7.89
N ASP A 116 -2.06 -12.15 7.00
CA ASP A 116 -0.86 -11.31 7.06
C ASP A 116 -1.15 -9.86 7.45
N LEU A 117 -2.35 -9.55 7.95
CA LEU A 117 -2.76 -8.19 8.31
C LEU A 117 -1.80 -7.49 9.27
N SER A 118 -1.27 -8.20 10.26
CA SER A 118 -0.34 -7.61 11.23
C SER A 118 0.93 -7.06 10.58
N ASP A 119 1.40 -7.71 9.52
CA ASP A 119 2.59 -7.33 8.76
C ASP A 119 2.31 -6.10 7.87
N PHE A 120 1.12 -6.03 7.26
CA PHE A 120 0.69 -4.80 6.55
C PHE A 120 0.51 -3.62 7.51
N MET A 121 -0.11 -3.83 8.67
CA MET A 121 -0.27 -2.78 9.68
C MET A 121 1.09 -2.27 10.18
N PHE A 122 2.07 -3.16 10.34
CA PHE A 122 3.44 -2.78 10.64
C PHE A 122 4.01 -1.80 9.60
N LEU A 123 3.88 -2.09 8.30
CA LEU A 123 4.33 -1.17 7.24
C LEU A 123 3.58 0.17 7.29
N HIS A 124 2.27 0.13 7.57
CA HIS A 124 1.44 1.33 7.66
C HIS A 124 1.83 2.20 8.86
N ASP A 125 2.38 1.64 9.93
CA ASP A 125 2.93 2.41 11.06
C ASP A 125 4.15 3.25 10.64
N TYR A 126 4.91 2.79 9.63
CA TYR A 126 5.97 3.56 8.96
C TYR A 126 5.43 4.51 7.90
N GLY A 127 4.12 4.54 7.66
CA GLY A 127 3.53 5.36 6.59
C GLY A 127 3.76 4.81 5.20
N ILE A 128 3.99 3.50 5.07
CA ILE A 128 4.04 2.81 3.79
C ILE A 128 2.63 2.35 3.45
N ILE A 129 2.14 2.66 2.24
CA ILE A 129 0.82 2.24 1.77
C ILE A 129 0.98 1.00 0.91
N THR A 130 0.52 -0.15 1.39
CA THR A 130 0.49 -1.39 0.60
C THR A 130 -0.66 -1.35 -0.40
N THR A 131 -0.38 -1.69 -1.66
CA THR A 131 -1.32 -1.57 -2.77
C THR A 131 -1.62 -2.91 -3.44
N ASP A 132 -0.67 -3.84 -3.37
CA ASP A 132 -0.87 -5.20 -3.86
C ASP A 132 0.08 -6.18 -3.13
N SER A 133 -0.30 -7.45 -3.05
CA SER A 133 0.50 -8.48 -2.39
C SER A 133 0.01 -9.87 -2.72
N GLN A 134 0.91 -10.82 -2.72
CA GLN A 134 0.60 -12.25 -2.76
C GLN A 134 1.49 -12.95 -1.73
N PRO A 135 0.95 -13.81 -0.86
CA PRO A 135 1.74 -14.65 0.02
C PRO A 135 2.35 -15.84 -0.74
N HIS A 136 3.11 -16.67 -0.03
CA HIS A 136 3.49 -17.98 -0.54
C HIS A 136 2.26 -18.90 -0.51
N GLU A 137 1.84 -19.41 -1.66
CA GLU A 137 0.77 -20.41 -1.75
C GLU A 137 1.13 -21.49 -2.75
N ASP A 138 0.86 -22.75 -2.39
CA ASP A 138 0.79 -23.89 -3.29
C ASP A 138 -0.64 -24.44 -3.23
N VAL A 139 -1.40 -24.29 -4.31
CA VAL A 139 -2.80 -24.70 -4.35
C VAL A 139 -3.05 -25.63 -5.53
N GLU A 140 -3.73 -26.75 -5.26
CA GLU A 140 -4.31 -27.62 -6.28
C GLU A 140 -5.83 -27.56 -6.18
N PHE A 141 -6.51 -27.33 -7.29
CA PHE A 141 -7.98 -27.35 -7.32
C PHE A 141 -8.49 -27.87 -8.66
N LYS A 142 -9.76 -28.31 -8.68
CA LYS A 142 -10.44 -28.78 -9.88
C LYS A 142 -11.55 -27.81 -10.25
N ASP A 143 -11.56 -27.31 -11.47
CA ASP A 143 -12.64 -26.50 -12.03
C ASP A 143 -12.99 -26.98 -13.44
N ASN A 144 -14.28 -27.13 -13.74
CA ASN A 144 -14.79 -27.57 -15.06
C ASN A 144 -14.03 -28.77 -15.67
N ASN A 145 -13.84 -29.84 -14.89
CA ASN A 145 -13.09 -31.05 -15.28
C ASN A 145 -11.60 -30.85 -15.59
N THR A 146 -11.05 -29.67 -15.31
CA THR A 146 -9.63 -29.38 -15.42
C THR A 146 -9.03 -29.28 -14.02
N TRP A 147 -7.93 -29.98 -13.79
CA TRP A 147 -7.10 -29.82 -12.61
C TRP A 147 -6.12 -28.68 -12.84
N TYR A 148 -6.00 -27.82 -11.84
CA TYR A 148 -5.07 -26.72 -11.79
C TYR A 148 -4.14 -26.93 -10.61
N ALA A 149 -2.87 -26.57 -10.79
CA ALA A 149 -2.01 -26.23 -9.68
C ALA A 149 -1.45 -24.83 -9.91
N SER A 150 -1.44 -24.03 -8.87
CA SER A 150 -0.81 -22.71 -8.85
C SER A 150 0.17 -22.65 -7.71
N ARG A 151 1.32 -22.02 -7.96
CA ARG A 151 2.25 -21.65 -6.91
C ARG A 151 2.62 -20.18 -7.00
N GLY A 152 2.72 -19.53 -5.84
CA GLY A 152 3.00 -18.12 -5.71
C GLY A 152 4.27 -17.86 -4.91
N ARG A 153 5.15 -16.98 -5.40
CA ARG A 153 6.20 -16.38 -4.58
C ARG A 153 5.60 -15.26 -3.74
N PRO A 154 6.06 -15.09 -2.50
CA PRO A 154 5.65 -13.93 -1.73
C PRO A 154 6.17 -12.66 -2.41
N TYR A 155 5.29 -11.68 -2.59
CA TYR A 155 5.66 -10.32 -2.97
C TYR A 155 4.76 -9.29 -2.30
N VAL A 156 5.26 -8.08 -2.17
CA VAL A 156 4.48 -6.91 -1.76
C VAL A 156 4.81 -5.72 -2.66
N HIS A 157 3.77 -5.02 -3.08
CA HIS A 157 3.82 -3.74 -3.77
C HIS A 157 3.33 -2.64 -2.84
N PHE A 158 4.09 -1.56 -2.73
CA PHE A 158 3.74 -0.46 -1.84
C PHE A 158 4.29 0.89 -2.31
N LEU A 159 3.70 1.94 -1.75
CA LEU A 159 4.10 3.33 -1.93
C LEU A 159 4.74 3.87 -0.64
N ILE A 160 5.85 4.60 -0.78
CA ILE A 160 6.51 5.32 0.32
C ILE A 160 6.74 6.78 -0.10
N PRO A 161 6.30 7.79 0.68
CA PRO A 161 6.43 9.19 0.29
C PRO A 161 7.87 9.67 0.46
N THR A 162 8.33 10.53 -0.43
CA THR A 162 9.66 11.17 -0.32
C THR A 162 9.57 12.58 0.26
N LYS A 163 8.39 13.20 0.19
CA LYS A 163 8.09 14.52 0.77
C LYS A 163 7.24 14.38 2.01
N HIS A 164 7.86 14.00 3.12
CA HIS A 164 7.20 13.93 4.42
C HIS A 164 8.10 14.42 5.56
N PRO A 165 7.61 15.28 6.49
CA PRO A 165 8.45 15.86 7.55
C PRO A 165 9.14 14.83 8.45
N LYS A 166 8.53 13.66 8.63
CA LYS A 166 9.06 12.56 9.46
C LYS A 166 9.72 11.43 8.65
N MET A 167 9.71 11.51 7.32
CA MET A 167 10.42 10.56 6.46
C MET A 167 11.25 11.33 5.44
N PRO A 168 12.45 11.77 5.85
CA PRO A 168 13.36 12.46 4.96
C PRO A 168 13.67 11.58 3.74
N GLU A 169 13.67 12.17 2.56
CA GLU A 169 13.99 11.50 1.29
C GLU A 169 15.25 10.64 1.41
N GLY A 170 16.34 11.18 1.98
CA GLY A 170 17.61 10.45 2.14
C GLY A 170 17.47 9.11 2.90
N LYS A 171 16.54 9.00 3.85
CA LYS A 171 16.27 7.72 4.55
C LYS A 171 15.47 6.75 3.68
N VAL A 172 14.50 7.26 2.91
CA VAL A 172 13.77 6.46 1.91
C VAL A 172 14.74 5.92 0.85
N LEU A 173 15.68 6.74 0.40
CA LEU A 173 16.75 6.32 -0.52
C LEU A 173 17.64 5.25 0.10
N GLN A 174 18.01 5.41 1.37
CA GLN A 174 18.79 4.41 2.09
C GLN A 174 18.02 3.09 2.21
N PHE A 175 16.70 3.14 2.49
CA PHE A 175 15.84 1.96 2.53
C PHE A 175 15.84 1.21 1.19
N VAL A 176 15.68 1.91 0.07
CA VAL A 176 15.77 1.31 -1.27
C VAL A 176 17.15 0.69 -1.51
N LYS A 177 18.24 1.37 -1.14
CA LYS A 177 19.61 0.82 -1.26
C LYS A 177 19.79 -0.45 -0.43
N CYS A 178 19.28 -0.48 0.80
CA CYS A 178 19.28 -1.67 1.64
C CYS A 178 18.53 -2.82 0.96
N LEU A 179 17.32 -2.59 0.45
CA LEU A 179 16.54 -3.60 -0.28
C LEU A 179 17.30 -4.15 -1.49
N LEU A 180 17.89 -3.29 -2.33
CA LEU A 180 18.69 -3.69 -3.49
C LEU A 180 19.93 -4.52 -3.11
N GLY A 181 20.43 -4.36 -1.88
CA GLY A 181 21.53 -5.13 -1.30
C GLY A 181 21.19 -6.59 -0.99
N PHE A 182 19.91 -6.94 -0.80
CA PHE A 182 19.45 -8.32 -0.58
C PHE A 182 19.36 -9.10 -1.90
N CYS A 183 20.39 -9.02 -2.74
CA CYS A 183 20.38 -9.62 -4.07
C CYS A 183 20.49 -11.15 -4.11
N ASP A 184 20.63 -11.81 -2.96
CA ASP A 184 20.68 -13.28 -2.88
C ASP A 184 19.32 -13.89 -2.52
N SER A 185 18.40 -13.08 -1.97
CA SER A 185 17.09 -13.53 -1.48
C SER A 185 15.91 -12.77 -2.07
N MET A 186 16.12 -11.55 -2.56
CA MET A 186 15.05 -10.66 -3.00
C MET A 186 15.27 -10.11 -4.40
N LEU A 187 14.14 -9.89 -5.06
CA LEU A 187 14.00 -9.13 -6.29
C LEU A 187 13.29 -7.84 -5.93
N VAL A 188 13.93 -6.74 -6.29
CA VAL A 188 13.51 -5.39 -5.90
C VAL A 188 13.41 -4.56 -7.15
N ILE A 189 12.24 -3.99 -7.35
CA ILE A 189 11.94 -3.02 -8.40
C ILE A 189 11.48 -1.76 -7.68
N ALA A 190 12.20 -0.66 -7.83
CA ALA A 190 11.83 0.63 -7.27
C ALA A 190 11.74 1.67 -8.38
N MET A 191 10.60 2.34 -8.46
CA MET A 191 10.32 3.33 -9.49
C MET A 191 9.86 4.63 -8.85
N GLY A 192 10.57 5.71 -9.16
CA GLY A 192 10.11 7.04 -8.82
C GLY A 192 8.91 7.38 -9.70
N TYR A 193 7.76 7.65 -9.10
CA TYR A 193 6.56 7.96 -9.86
C TYR A 193 6.48 9.46 -10.14
N GLU A 194 6.85 9.88 -11.36
CA GLU A 194 6.59 11.25 -11.81
C GLU A 194 5.12 11.34 -12.27
N TYR A 195 4.29 12.00 -11.46
CA TYR A 195 2.94 12.35 -11.90
C TYR A 195 3.03 13.28 -13.10
N PRO A 196 2.43 12.95 -14.26
CA PRO A 196 2.58 13.70 -15.51
C PRO A 196 2.25 15.19 -15.37
N ASN A 197 1.36 15.52 -14.43
CA ASN A 197 0.83 16.87 -14.19
C ASN A 197 1.33 17.50 -12.88
N SER A 198 2.32 16.91 -12.20
CA SER A 198 2.85 17.52 -10.97
C SER A 198 3.65 18.78 -11.31
N PRO A 199 3.28 19.98 -10.81
CA PRO A 199 4.06 21.20 -11.00
C PRO A 199 5.43 21.13 -10.30
N LEU A 200 5.62 20.15 -9.42
CA LEU A 200 6.88 19.85 -8.75
C LEU A 200 7.78 18.98 -9.65
N ARG A 201 8.20 19.50 -10.81
CA ARG A 201 9.29 18.88 -11.58
C ARG A 201 10.56 18.90 -10.73
N ARG A 202 11.20 17.74 -10.58
CA ARG A 202 12.43 17.58 -9.79
C ARG A 202 13.51 18.55 -10.29
N SER A 203 14.03 19.36 -9.37
CA SER A 203 15.24 20.16 -9.59
C SER A 203 16.46 19.24 -9.52
N GLY A 204 16.94 18.80 -10.68
CA GLY A 204 18.38 18.56 -10.93
C GLY A 204 19.07 17.31 -10.38
N GLU A 205 18.71 16.75 -9.23
CA GLU A 205 19.39 15.57 -8.66
C GLU A 205 18.38 14.43 -8.43
N ALA A 206 17.84 13.94 -9.55
CA ALA A 206 16.71 13.02 -9.54
C ALA A 206 17.12 11.61 -9.09
N PHE A 207 16.34 11.02 -8.17
CA PHE A 207 16.25 9.56 -8.06
C PHE A 207 16.15 8.97 -9.47
N PRO A 208 16.97 7.95 -9.82
CA PRO A 208 16.86 7.34 -11.14
C PRO A 208 15.41 6.94 -11.33
N LYS A 209 14.80 7.37 -12.45
CA LYS A 209 13.36 7.16 -12.74
C LYS A 209 12.93 5.72 -12.47
N PHE A 210 13.86 4.80 -12.64
CA PHE A 210 13.71 3.40 -12.37
C PHE A 210 15.04 2.83 -11.85
N THR A 211 14.98 1.99 -10.81
CA THR A 211 16.09 1.16 -10.35
C THR A 211 15.61 -0.24 -10.01
N SER A 212 16.41 -1.25 -10.33
CA SER A 212 16.04 -2.64 -10.13
C SER A 212 17.29 -3.51 -10.01
N ASN A 213 17.24 -4.53 -9.15
CA ASN A 213 18.26 -5.58 -9.10
C ASN A 213 17.90 -6.80 -9.96
N VAL A 214 16.73 -6.80 -10.63
CA VAL A 214 16.22 -7.96 -11.38
C VAL A 214 17.22 -8.43 -12.44
N TYR A 215 17.82 -7.52 -13.19
CA TYR A 215 18.83 -7.91 -14.18
C TYR A 215 20.05 -8.56 -13.55
N LYS A 216 20.55 -7.99 -12.44
CA LYS A 216 21.71 -8.52 -11.70
C LYS A 216 21.43 -9.95 -11.23
N VAL A 217 20.21 -10.21 -10.76
CA VAL A 217 19.81 -11.51 -10.18
C VAL A 217 19.43 -12.53 -11.25
N MET A 218 18.53 -12.16 -12.17
CA MET A 218 17.90 -13.09 -13.10
C MET A 218 18.50 -13.09 -14.50
N LYS A 219 19.38 -12.14 -14.81
CA LYS A 219 19.91 -11.91 -16.16
C LYS A 219 18.79 -11.67 -17.20
N ARG A 220 17.65 -11.15 -16.77
CA ARG A 220 16.49 -10.76 -17.60
C ARG A 220 16.13 -9.29 -17.38
N THR A 221 15.57 -8.65 -18.40
CA THR A 221 15.20 -7.22 -18.40
C THR A 221 13.72 -6.96 -18.68
N ASP A 222 12.97 -8.02 -19.00
CA ASP A 222 11.62 -7.93 -19.55
C ASP A 222 10.55 -8.25 -18.50
N LEU A 223 10.68 -9.38 -17.80
CA LEU A 223 9.63 -9.90 -16.92
C LEU A 223 10.21 -10.60 -15.70
N TYR A 224 9.52 -10.47 -14.57
CA TYR A 224 9.79 -11.23 -13.37
C TYR A 224 8.53 -11.98 -12.93
N MET A 225 8.62 -13.30 -12.81
CA MET A 225 7.50 -14.20 -12.52
C MET A 225 7.31 -14.40 -11.03
N VAL A 226 6.13 -14.04 -10.52
CA VAL A 226 5.73 -14.25 -9.12
C VAL A 226 4.68 -15.34 -8.95
N THR A 227 4.13 -15.84 -10.05
CA THR A 227 3.12 -16.91 -10.03
C THR A 227 3.46 -17.92 -11.12
N GLU A 228 3.26 -19.19 -10.84
CA GLU A 228 3.38 -20.27 -11.82
C GLU A 228 2.12 -21.12 -11.77
N GLY A 229 1.66 -21.56 -12.94
CA GLY A 229 0.48 -22.39 -13.07
C GLY A 229 0.73 -23.59 -13.96
N LYS A 230 0.02 -24.69 -13.69
CA LYS A 230 -0.11 -25.83 -14.58
C LYS A 230 -1.55 -26.32 -14.58
N ARG A 231 -1.96 -26.93 -15.68
CA ARG A 231 -3.31 -27.48 -15.84
C ARG A 231 -3.31 -28.76 -16.66
N THR A 232 -4.23 -29.68 -16.35
CA THR A 232 -4.40 -30.95 -17.06
C THR A 232 -5.80 -31.54 -16.77
N SER A 233 -6.19 -32.62 -17.46
CA SER A 233 -7.50 -33.27 -17.28
C SER A 233 -7.57 -34.20 -16.06
N THR A 234 -6.43 -34.66 -15.53
CA THR A 234 -6.36 -35.56 -14.36
C THR A 234 -5.48 -34.96 -13.27
N ARG A 235 -5.65 -35.36 -12.00
CA ARG A 235 -4.81 -34.84 -10.92
C ARG A 235 -3.38 -35.32 -11.09
N GLU A 236 -3.21 -36.58 -11.45
CA GLU A 236 -1.92 -37.25 -11.64
C GLU A 236 -1.11 -36.56 -12.76
N GLY A 237 -1.78 -36.13 -13.83
CA GLY A 237 -1.14 -35.42 -14.93
C GLY A 237 -0.51 -34.09 -14.52
N LEU A 238 -0.84 -33.51 -13.35
CA LEU A 238 -0.16 -32.33 -12.85
C LEU A 238 1.32 -32.61 -12.59
N LYS A 239 1.72 -33.86 -12.33
CA LYS A 239 3.12 -34.22 -12.10
C LYS A 239 3.96 -34.16 -13.38
N ASP A 240 3.31 -34.34 -14.53
CA ASP A 240 3.97 -34.45 -15.84
C ASP A 240 3.94 -33.14 -16.64
N VAL A 241 3.14 -32.15 -16.20
CA VAL A 241 3.03 -30.85 -16.85
C VAL A 241 4.03 -29.86 -16.25
N ASN A 242 4.80 -29.19 -17.12
CA ASN A 242 5.71 -28.13 -16.74
C ASN A 242 4.96 -26.90 -16.21
N TRP A 243 5.58 -26.22 -15.25
CA TRP A 243 5.11 -24.92 -14.77
C TRP A 243 5.19 -23.87 -15.89
N ALA A 244 4.12 -23.10 -16.04
CA ALA A 244 4.07 -21.92 -16.89
C ALA A 244 4.03 -20.67 -16.00
N GLY A 245 5.05 -19.83 -16.12
CA GLY A 245 5.15 -18.61 -15.35
C GLY A 245 4.18 -17.53 -15.84
N HIS A 246 3.57 -16.84 -14.88
CA HIS A 246 2.69 -15.72 -15.06
C HIS A 246 3.18 -14.58 -14.18
N THR A 247 3.02 -13.35 -14.66
CA THR A 247 3.28 -12.18 -13.84
C THR A 247 2.37 -11.04 -14.21
N HIS A 248 1.99 -10.28 -13.21
CA HIS A 248 1.44 -8.94 -13.36
C HIS A 248 2.52 -7.87 -13.04
N LEU A 249 3.72 -8.27 -12.63
CA LEU A 249 4.84 -7.37 -12.33
C LEU A 249 5.73 -7.18 -13.58
N GLY A 250 5.63 -5.99 -14.18
CA GLY A 250 6.56 -5.56 -15.22
C GLY A 250 7.91 -5.15 -14.63
N VAL A 251 9.01 -5.52 -15.31
CA VAL A 251 10.38 -5.09 -14.96
C VAL A 251 10.74 -3.79 -15.70
N GLN A 252 9.86 -3.31 -16.59
CA GLN A 252 10.03 -2.03 -17.28
C GLN A 252 9.15 -0.95 -16.64
N PRO A 253 9.55 0.34 -16.77
CA PRO A 253 8.75 1.46 -16.26
C PRO A 253 7.30 1.39 -16.70
N THR A 254 7.04 0.98 -17.95
CA THR A 254 5.70 0.87 -18.53
C THR A 254 4.78 -0.10 -17.79
N GLY A 255 5.30 -1.18 -17.22
CA GLY A 255 4.47 -2.17 -16.52
C GLY A 255 4.05 -1.72 -15.12
N LEU A 256 4.97 -1.09 -14.38
CA LEU A 256 4.63 -0.52 -13.08
C LEU A 256 3.81 0.78 -13.25
N GLU A 257 4.14 1.56 -14.28
CA GLU A 257 3.31 2.70 -14.68
C GLU A 257 1.92 2.25 -15.09
N SER A 258 1.75 1.17 -15.86
CA SER A 258 0.41 0.68 -16.21
C SER A 258 -0.38 0.20 -15.00
N MET A 259 0.28 -0.38 -13.97
CA MET A 259 -0.41 -0.73 -12.72
C MET A 259 -0.92 0.52 -11.97
N LEU A 260 -0.18 1.63 -12.02
CA LEU A 260 -0.53 2.89 -11.33
C LEU A 260 -1.37 3.84 -12.20
N LYS A 261 -1.25 3.70 -13.52
CA LYS A 261 -1.92 4.45 -14.60
C LYS A 261 -2.79 3.51 -15.39
N ASP A 262 -3.49 2.57 -14.75
CA ASP A 262 -4.52 1.82 -15.45
C ASP A 262 -5.73 2.74 -15.74
N VAL A 263 -5.48 3.87 -16.38
CA VAL A 263 -6.43 4.90 -16.76
C VAL A 263 -7.40 4.30 -17.78
N GLU A 264 -6.99 3.28 -18.54
CA GLU A 264 -7.86 2.55 -19.45
C GLU A 264 -8.93 1.76 -18.69
N ASN A 265 -8.60 1.05 -17.61
CA ASN A 265 -9.62 0.32 -16.82
C ASN A 265 -10.29 1.15 -15.72
N TYR A 266 -9.67 2.25 -15.26
CA TYR A 266 -10.15 3.03 -14.11
C TYR A 266 -10.60 4.46 -14.46
N GLY A 267 -10.27 4.98 -15.65
CA GLY A 267 -10.79 6.25 -16.18
C GLY A 267 -10.31 7.52 -15.47
N ARG A 268 -9.37 7.45 -14.52
CA ARG A 268 -8.87 8.62 -13.75
C ARG A 268 -7.51 8.40 -13.08
N GLU A 269 -6.86 9.51 -12.72
CA GLU A 269 -5.66 9.53 -11.87
C GLU A 269 -6.02 9.17 -10.41
N PRO A 270 -5.49 8.08 -9.84
CA PRO A 270 -6.00 7.55 -8.57
C PRO A 270 -5.59 8.30 -7.29
N PHE A 271 -4.68 9.29 -7.35
CA PHE A 271 -4.07 9.81 -6.12
C PHE A 271 -3.59 11.30 -6.13
N PRO A 272 -4.48 12.28 -6.06
CA PRO A 272 -4.11 13.71 -5.89
C PRO A 272 -3.19 13.99 -4.68
N ALA A 273 -3.48 13.40 -3.52
CA ALA A 273 -2.68 13.58 -2.31
C ALA A 273 -1.33 12.86 -2.36
N SER A 274 -1.22 11.76 -3.12
CA SER A 274 0.07 11.13 -3.34
C SER A 274 0.95 12.00 -4.23
N VAL A 275 0.38 12.74 -5.19
CA VAL A 275 1.15 13.67 -6.03
C VAL A 275 1.92 14.68 -5.17
N ALA A 276 1.30 15.19 -4.09
CA ALA A 276 1.94 16.13 -3.18
C ALA A 276 3.08 15.47 -2.36
N ALA A 277 2.92 14.20 -2.00
CA ALA A 277 3.90 13.45 -1.20
C ALA A 277 5.04 12.84 -2.04
N ASP A 278 4.93 12.88 -3.38
CA ASP A 278 5.92 12.40 -4.37
C ASP A 278 6.44 10.99 -4.03
N PRO A 279 5.57 9.97 -3.95
CA PRO A 279 5.98 8.66 -3.49
C PRO A 279 6.83 7.92 -4.52
N ILE A 280 7.63 7.00 -4.01
CA ILE A 280 8.26 5.94 -4.78
C ILE A 280 7.39 4.70 -4.67
N ALA A 281 7.12 4.06 -5.80
CA ALA A 281 6.49 2.76 -5.87
C ALA A 281 7.55 1.67 -5.84
N ILE A 282 7.40 0.69 -4.94
CA ILE A 282 8.38 -0.36 -4.72
C ILE A 282 7.66 -1.71 -4.75
N SER A 283 8.19 -2.65 -5.53
CA SER A 283 7.83 -4.06 -5.49
C SER A 283 9.01 -4.85 -4.95
N VAL A 284 8.77 -5.63 -3.90
CA VAL A 284 9.72 -6.56 -3.32
C VAL A 284 9.14 -7.96 -3.40
N ALA A 285 9.91 -8.90 -3.94
CA ALA A 285 9.49 -10.28 -4.09
C ALA A 285 10.63 -11.24 -3.75
N ALA A 286 10.31 -12.41 -3.24
CA ALA A 286 11.31 -13.41 -2.96
C ALA A 286 11.88 -14.04 -4.24
N GLN A 287 13.16 -14.40 -4.23
CA GLN A 287 13.80 -15.11 -5.34
C GLN A 287 13.47 -16.58 -5.41
N SER A 288 13.32 -17.24 -4.26
CA SER A 288 12.98 -18.66 -4.21
C SER A 288 11.47 -18.85 -4.20
N TRP A 289 11.03 -19.94 -4.82
CA TRP A 289 9.65 -20.41 -4.69
C TRP A 289 9.35 -20.89 -3.27
N ASP A 290 10.36 -21.37 -2.53
CA ASP A 290 10.19 -21.91 -1.18
C ASP A 290 10.24 -20.84 -0.08
N THR A 291 10.48 -19.57 -0.43
CA THR A 291 10.56 -18.48 0.55
C THR A 291 9.19 -18.22 1.16
N LYS A 292 9.15 -18.16 2.49
CA LYS A 292 7.91 -17.85 3.22
C LYS A 292 7.67 -16.35 3.27
N TRP A 293 6.39 -15.97 3.41
CA TRP A 293 5.98 -14.59 3.62
C TRP A 293 6.72 -13.91 4.79
N SER A 294 6.86 -14.62 5.91
CA SER A 294 7.55 -14.11 7.11
C SER A 294 9.02 -13.77 6.84
N GLU A 295 9.71 -14.51 5.97
CA GLU A 295 11.11 -14.24 5.61
C GLU A 295 11.25 -12.97 4.77
N LEU A 296 10.32 -12.75 3.85
CA LEU A 296 10.20 -11.49 3.09
C LEU A 296 9.98 -10.31 4.05
N PHE A 297 9.09 -10.45 5.03
CA PHE A 297 8.83 -9.41 6.00
C PHE A 297 9.97 -9.15 6.99
N VAL A 298 10.73 -10.17 7.38
CA VAL A 298 11.96 -9.99 8.15
C VAL A 298 12.95 -9.12 7.37
N THR A 299 13.09 -9.34 6.06
CA THR A 299 13.98 -8.54 5.22
C THR A 299 13.52 -7.09 5.11
N LEU A 300 12.21 -6.84 4.96
CA LEU A 300 11.65 -5.48 4.97
C LEU A 300 11.92 -4.77 6.31
N LYS A 301 11.69 -5.44 7.44
CA LYS A 301 11.95 -4.92 8.79
C LYS A 301 13.42 -4.53 8.95
N VAL A 302 14.33 -5.44 8.61
CA VAL A 302 15.78 -5.21 8.67
C VAL A 302 16.19 -4.05 7.77
N ALA A 303 15.63 -3.93 6.56
CA ALA A 303 15.93 -2.81 5.66
C ALA A 303 15.44 -1.46 6.21
N LEU A 304 14.25 -1.41 6.83
CA LEU A 304 13.73 -0.19 7.47
C LEU A 304 14.61 0.25 8.65
N GLU A 305 15.01 -0.70 9.48
CA GLU A 305 15.90 -0.46 10.64
C GLU A 305 17.27 0.08 10.19
N HIS A 306 17.91 -0.57 9.21
CA HIS A 306 19.19 -0.10 8.66
C HIS A 306 19.10 1.27 8.00
N ALA A 307 17.95 1.62 7.41
CA ALA A 307 17.69 2.95 6.87
C ALA A 307 17.45 4.01 7.96
N GLY A 308 17.33 3.60 9.23
CA GLY A 308 17.01 4.47 10.34
C GLY A 308 15.62 5.09 10.22
N LEU A 309 14.71 4.48 9.46
CA LEU A 309 13.30 4.85 9.44
C LEU A 309 12.67 4.45 10.77
N GLN A 310 11.65 5.19 11.19
CA GLN A 310 10.96 4.96 12.45
C GLN A 310 9.46 4.95 12.21
N PRO A 311 8.67 4.22 13.01
CA PRO A 311 7.22 4.31 12.95
C PRO A 311 6.76 5.76 13.18
N ILE A 312 6.05 6.32 12.22
CA ILE A 312 5.55 7.70 12.25
C ILE A 312 4.07 7.78 12.63
N PHE A 313 3.33 6.69 12.43
CA PHE A 313 1.93 6.53 12.77
C PHE A 313 1.82 5.51 13.90
N LYS A 314 1.71 5.99 15.13
CA LYS A 314 1.27 5.15 16.26
C LYS A 314 -0.26 5.08 16.23
N MET A 315 -0.82 4.54 15.15
CA MET A 315 -2.25 4.28 15.10
C MET A 315 -2.54 3.11 16.02
N ARG A 316 -3.52 3.27 16.91
CA ARG A 316 -3.88 2.18 17.80
C ARG A 316 -4.52 1.07 17.00
N ASN A 317 -4.05 -0.15 17.25
CA ASN A 317 -4.74 -1.37 16.86
C ASN A 317 -6.01 -1.53 17.70
#